data_AF-A0A9E4BLQ3-F1
#
_entry.id   AF-A0A9E4BLQ3-F1
#
_cell.length_a   1.000
_cell.length_b   1.000
_cell.length_c   1.000
_cell.angle_alpha   90.00
_cell.angle_beta   90.00
_cell.angle_gamma   90.00
#
_symmetry.space_group_name_H-M   'P 1'
#
loop_
_entity.id
_entity.type
_entity.pdbx_description
1 polymer ?
#
loop_
_entity_poly.entity_id
_entity_poly.type
_entity_poly.pdbx_seq_one_letter_code
_entity_poly.pdbx_strand_id
1 'polypeptide(L)'
;MILFIKLILWIAIVIGTLAVRSQAAQAKSNTQTGSQAQSRPNIVMFYIDDWAWNGSPVAMDDDMKNSLMPVLQMPNIQKLANTGMKFGNAYGAPQCAPARVCVQTGQSA
;
A
#
# COMPACT_ATOMS: atom_id res chain seq x y z
N MET A 1 -8.56 -46.82 41.15
CA MET A 1 -8.57 -47.31 39.74
C MET A 1 -9.74 -46.73 38.92
N ILE A 2 -10.98 -46.78 39.41
CA ILE A 2 -12.18 -46.29 38.68
C ILE A 2 -12.18 -44.75 38.43
N LEU A 3 -11.67 -43.94 39.36
CA LEU A 3 -11.59 -42.48 39.18
C LEU A 3 -10.57 -42.04 38.10
N PHE A 4 -9.47 -42.77 37.94
CA PHE A 4 -8.44 -42.46 36.93
C PHE A 4 -8.94 -42.71 35.51
N ILE A 5 -9.74 -43.77 35.32
CA ILE A 5 -10.36 -44.11 34.04
C ILE A 5 -11.41 -43.06 33.64
N LYS A 6 -12.21 -42.56 34.62
CA LYS A 6 -13.17 -41.49 34.39
C LYS A 6 -12.51 -40.16 34.00
N LEU A 7 -11.35 -39.83 34.58
CA LEU A 7 -10.60 -38.61 34.25
C LEU A 7 -10.03 -38.67 32.82
N ILE A 8 -9.48 -39.81 32.41
CA ILE A 8 -8.94 -40.02 31.04
C ILE A 8 -10.07 -39.96 30.00
N LEU A 9 -11.22 -40.58 30.28
CA LEU A 9 -12.40 -40.51 29.41
C LEU A 9 -12.94 -39.08 29.29
N TRP A 10 -12.95 -38.31 30.38
CA TRP A 10 -13.42 -36.92 30.35
C TRP A 10 -12.47 -36.01 29.55
N ILE A 11 -11.15 -36.18 29.71
CA ILE A 11 -10.15 -35.43 28.94
C ILE A 11 -10.25 -35.75 27.44
N ALA A 12 -10.45 -37.02 27.07
CA ALA A 12 -10.62 -37.41 25.66
C ALA A 12 -11.87 -36.78 25.02
N ILE A 13 -12.98 -36.67 25.76
CA ILE A 13 -14.22 -36.03 25.28
C ILE A 13 -14.06 -34.51 25.13
N VAL A 14 -13.34 -33.86 26.04
CA VAL A 14 -13.10 -32.40 25.98
C VAL A 14 -12.16 -32.04 24.83
N ILE A 15 -11.12 -32.84 24.56
CA ILE A 15 -10.22 -32.61 23.42
C ILE A 15 -10.95 -32.90 22.09
N GLY A 16 -11.78 -33.95 22.04
CA GLY A 16 -12.56 -34.32 20.86
C GLY A 16 -13.59 -33.25 20.44
N THR A 17 -14.18 -32.53 21.39
CA THR A 17 -15.16 -31.47 21.10
C THR A 17 -14.53 -30.13 20.73
N LEU A 18 -13.27 -29.88 21.11
CA LEU A 18 -12.52 -28.69 20.65
C LEU A 18 -12.09 -28.80 19.18
N ALA A 19 -11.75 -30.01 18.70
CA ALA A 19 -11.26 -30.23 17.34
C ALA A 19 -12.36 -30.21 16.25
N VAL A 20 -13.63 -30.41 16.62
CA VAL A 20 -14.75 -30.57 15.66
C VAL A 20 -15.45 -29.23 15.30
N ARG A 21 -15.12 -28.11 15.97
CA ARG A 21 -15.76 -26.80 15.72
C ARG A 21 -15.09 -25.93 14.64
N SER A 22 -14.01 -26.40 14.00
CA SER A 22 -13.24 -25.61 13.02
C SER A 22 -13.38 -26.07 11.56
N GLN A 23 -14.53 -26.61 11.15
CA GLN A 23 -14.83 -26.90 9.73
C GLN A 23 -16.07 -26.20 9.15
N ALA A 24 -16.66 -25.24 9.88
CA ALA A 24 -17.75 -24.39 9.38
C ALA A 24 -17.27 -23.10 8.67
N ALA A 25 -15.98 -22.99 8.34
CA ALA A 25 -15.40 -21.89 7.57
C ALA A 25 -14.86 -22.37 6.21
N GLN A 26 -15.56 -23.28 5.54
CA GLN A 26 -15.46 -23.40 4.08
C GLN A 26 -16.29 -22.29 3.44
N ALA A 27 -15.75 -21.08 3.42
CA ALA A 27 -16.21 -20.07 2.47
C ALA A 27 -15.70 -20.50 1.09
N LYS A 28 -16.62 -20.99 0.26
CA LYS A 28 -16.44 -21.17 -1.19
C LYS A 28 -15.86 -19.88 -1.79
N SER A 29 -14.55 -19.81 -1.98
CA SER A 29 -13.95 -18.87 -2.93
C SER A 29 -14.21 -19.41 -4.34
N ASN A 30 -15.42 -19.20 -4.83
CA ASN A 30 -15.72 -19.31 -6.25
C ASN A 30 -15.07 -18.09 -6.91
N THR A 31 -13.77 -18.17 -7.17
CA THR A 31 -13.10 -17.17 -8.02
C THR A 31 -13.58 -17.44 -9.43
N GLN A 32 -14.74 -16.85 -9.75
CA GLN A 32 -15.12 -16.49 -11.09
C GLN A 32 -13.99 -15.61 -11.63
N THR A 33 -13.02 -16.20 -12.33
CA THR A 33 -12.21 -15.49 -13.32
C THR A 33 -13.11 -15.21 -14.53
N GLY A 34 -14.17 -14.45 -14.29
CA GLY A 34 -14.72 -13.60 -15.33
C GLY A 34 -13.57 -12.67 -15.71
N SER A 35 -13.14 -12.78 -16.97
CA SER A 35 -12.37 -11.73 -17.62
C SER A 35 -13.15 -10.43 -17.49
N GLN A 36 -12.93 -9.70 -16.40
CA GLN A 36 -13.18 -8.27 -16.37
C GLN A 36 -12.30 -7.74 -17.48
N ALA A 37 -12.90 -7.46 -18.64
CA ALA A 37 -12.24 -6.71 -19.69
C ALA A 37 -11.63 -5.49 -18.99
N GLN A 38 -10.30 -5.50 -18.83
CA GLN A 38 -9.63 -4.58 -17.93
C GLN A 38 -9.90 -3.19 -18.48
N SER A 39 -10.80 -2.46 -17.83
CA SER A 39 -11.22 -1.15 -18.29
C SER A 39 -9.95 -0.30 -18.36
N ARG A 40 -9.72 0.31 -19.52
CA ARG A 40 -8.50 1.11 -19.73
C ARG A 40 -8.47 2.18 -18.63
N PRO A 41 -7.44 2.22 -17.77
CA PRO A 41 -7.41 3.17 -16.68
C PRO A 41 -7.26 4.59 -17.24
N ASN A 42 -7.91 5.55 -16.60
CA ASN A 42 -7.66 6.96 -16.87
C ASN A 42 -6.39 7.38 -16.15
N ILE A 43 -5.53 8.14 -16.83
CA ILE A 43 -4.30 8.70 -16.26
C ILE A 43 -4.48 10.21 -16.14
N VAL A 44 -4.34 10.72 -14.92
CA VAL A 44 -4.31 12.17 -14.65
C VAL A 44 -2.91 12.52 -14.16
N MET A 45 -2.19 13.35 -14.91
CA MET A 45 -0.84 13.79 -14.58
C MET A 45 -0.87 15.22 -14.05
N PHE A 46 -0.50 15.40 -12.78
CA PHE A 46 -0.21 16.71 -12.21
C PHE A 46 1.27 17.01 -12.39
N TYR A 47 1.59 18.14 -13.01
CA TYR A 47 2.96 18.60 -13.23
C TYR A 47 3.12 20.02 -12.68
N ILE A 48 3.93 20.16 -11.63
CA ILE A 48 4.05 21.38 -10.83
C ILE A 48 5.36 22.07 -11.17
N ASP A 49 5.34 23.39 -11.37
CA ASP A 49 6.55 24.19 -11.64
C ASP A 49 7.31 24.48 -10.35
N ASP A 50 8.64 24.52 -10.44
CA ASP A 50 9.56 24.88 -9.35
C ASP A 50 9.30 24.18 -8.00
N TRP A 51 8.88 22.91 -8.04
CA TRP A 51 8.65 22.14 -6.83
C TRP A 51 9.97 21.64 -6.23
N ALA A 52 10.34 22.18 -5.06
CA ALA A 52 11.52 21.73 -4.34
C ALA A 52 11.38 20.29 -3.82
N TRP A 53 12.49 19.55 -3.77
CA TRP A 53 12.52 18.16 -3.29
C TRP A 53 11.91 18.00 -1.88
N ASN A 54 12.19 18.94 -0.97
CA ASN A 54 11.61 18.97 0.38
C ASN A 54 10.40 19.92 0.52
N GLY A 55 9.81 20.36 -0.59
CA GLY A 55 8.76 21.39 -0.65
C GLY A 55 7.38 20.96 -0.14
N SER A 56 7.29 19.88 0.64
CA SER A 56 6.02 19.29 1.08
C SER A 56 6.12 18.77 2.51
N PRO A 57 5.00 18.60 3.23
CA PRO A 57 5.02 17.97 4.55
C PRO A 57 5.32 16.46 4.51
N VAL A 58 5.39 15.85 3.31
CA VAL A 58 5.78 14.46 3.12
C VAL A 58 7.30 14.36 2.99
N ALA A 59 7.92 13.49 3.79
CA ALA A 59 9.34 13.18 3.69
C ALA A 59 9.65 12.43 2.39
N MET A 60 10.57 12.98 1.57
CA MET A 60 11.07 12.26 0.38
C MET A 60 12.08 11.17 0.74
N ASP A 61 12.82 11.36 1.83
CA ASP A 61 13.74 10.38 2.41
C ASP A 61 13.45 10.28 3.91
N ASP A 62 13.12 9.08 4.37
CA ASP A 62 12.66 8.83 5.74
C ASP A 62 13.80 8.93 6.77
N ASP A 63 15.06 8.80 6.34
CA ASP A 63 16.24 8.93 7.19
C ASP A 63 16.74 10.39 7.27
N MET A 64 16.33 11.24 6.32
CA MET A 64 16.71 12.66 6.26
C MET A 64 15.60 13.59 6.80
N LYS A 65 15.81 14.14 7.99
CA LYS A 65 14.84 15.08 8.62
C LYS A 65 14.53 16.34 7.80
N ASN A 66 15.44 16.76 6.93
CA ASN A 66 15.29 17.94 6.07
C ASN A 66 14.62 17.63 4.71
N SER A 67 14.18 16.39 4.49
CA SER A 67 13.48 15.95 3.26
C SER A 67 11.99 16.31 3.23
N LEU A 68 11.52 17.06 4.23
CA LEU A 68 10.15 17.58 4.34
C LEU A 68 10.13 19.02 4.87
N MET A 69 9.00 19.68 4.67
CA MET A 69 8.69 21.01 5.19
C MET A 69 7.47 20.94 6.11
N PRO A 70 7.67 20.83 7.44
CA PRO A 70 6.58 20.53 8.39
C PRO A 70 5.60 21.68 8.62
N VAL A 71 5.97 22.90 8.21
CA VAL A 71 5.13 24.10 8.33
C VAL A 71 3.99 24.10 7.33
N LEU A 72 4.12 23.37 6.21
CA LEU A 72 3.07 23.31 5.18
C LEU A 72 1.96 22.33 5.55
N GLN A 73 0.73 22.69 5.22
CA GLN A 73 -0.43 21.82 5.35
C GLN A 73 -0.96 21.44 3.96
N MET A 74 -0.75 20.18 3.57
CA MET A 74 -1.15 19.66 2.26
C MET A 74 -1.86 18.31 2.40
N PRO A 75 -3.10 18.26 2.93
CA PRO A 75 -3.77 17.02 3.29
C PRO A 75 -4.01 16.09 2.09
N ASN A 76 -4.25 16.64 0.90
CA ASN A 76 -4.47 15.85 -0.32
C ASN A 76 -3.19 15.19 -0.83
N ILE A 77 -2.04 15.88 -0.73
CA ILE A 77 -0.74 15.33 -1.11
C ILE A 77 -0.32 14.24 -0.12
N GLN A 78 -0.52 14.46 1.18
CA GLN A 78 -0.27 13.44 2.20
C GLN A 78 -1.14 12.21 1.98
N LYS A 79 -2.43 12.39 1.67
CA LYS A 79 -3.31 11.28 1.31
C LYS A 79 -2.78 10.52 0.09
N LEU A 80 -2.37 11.23 -0.97
CA LEU A 80 -1.83 10.62 -2.18
C LEU A 80 -0.56 9.81 -1.90
N ALA A 81 0.36 10.36 -1.10
CA ALA A 81 1.58 9.66 -0.69
C ALA A 81 1.29 8.41 0.15
N ASN A 82 0.33 8.50 1.09
CA ASN A 82 -0.05 7.38 1.96
C ASN A 82 -0.79 6.25 1.23
N THR A 83 -1.56 6.58 0.18
CA THR A 83 -2.30 5.57 -0.61
C THR A 83 -1.55 5.11 -1.86
N GLY A 84 -0.39 5.69 -2.12
CA GLY A 84 0.36 5.50 -3.37
C GLY A 84 1.82 5.18 -3.11
N MET A 85 2.67 5.65 -4.01
CA MET A 85 4.13 5.53 -3.92
C MET A 85 4.77 6.89 -4.10
N LYS A 86 5.85 7.13 -3.36
CA LYS A 86 6.75 8.28 -3.53
C LYS A 86 8.07 7.81 -4.13
N PHE A 87 8.67 8.62 -4.98
CA PHE A 87 9.98 8.36 -5.58
C PHE A 87 10.98 9.39 -5.04
N GLY A 88 11.78 9.00 -4.03
CA GLY A 88 12.73 9.91 -3.38
C GLY A 88 13.89 10.37 -4.28
N ASN A 89 14.22 9.59 -5.31
CA ASN A 89 15.34 9.81 -6.23
C ASN A 89 14.88 10.04 -7.68
N ALA A 90 13.94 10.97 -7.89
CA ALA A 90 13.49 11.40 -9.22
C ALA A 90 14.21 12.69 -9.65
N TYR A 91 14.81 12.70 -10.83
CA TYR A 91 15.60 13.82 -11.36
C TYR A 91 15.00 14.35 -12.67
N GLY A 92 15.24 15.62 -12.95
CA GLY A 92 14.83 16.29 -14.18
C GLY A 92 15.81 17.39 -14.58
N ALA A 93 15.60 17.99 -15.76
CA ALA A 93 16.38 19.13 -16.19
C ALA A 93 16.17 20.33 -15.22
N PRO A 94 17.21 21.14 -14.96
CA PRO A 94 17.16 22.21 -13.95
C PRO A 94 16.37 23.45 -14.38
N GLN A 95 15.67 23.38 -15.52
CA GLN A 95 14.93 24.50 -16.08
C GLN A 95 13.56 24.03 -16.59
N CYS A 96 12.54 24.87 -16.41
CA CYS A 96 11.14 24.51 -16.67
C CYS A 96 10.89 24.06 -18.12
N ALA A 97 11.42 24.78 -19.12
CA ALA A 97 11.24 24.44 -20.53
C ALA A 97 11.86 23.08 -20.92
N PRO A 98 13.16 22.80 -20.72
CA PRO A 98 13.73 21.49 -21.04
C PRO A 98 13.11 20.36 -20.21
N ALA A 99 12.74 20.59 -18.94
CA ALA A 99 12.07 19.57 -18.13
C ALA A 99 10.71 19.16 -18.73
N ARG A 100 9.91 20.15 -19.17
CA ARG A 100 8.63 19.90 -19.85
C ARG A 100 8.80 19.15 -21.18
N VAL A 101 9.80 19.52 -21.97
CA VAL A 101 10.11 18.82 -23.24
C VAL A 101 10.48 17.37 -22.95
N CYS A 102 11.33 17.10 -21.95
CA CYS A 102 11.72 15.74 -21.58
C CYS A 102 10.51 14.86 -21.21
N VAL A 103 9.57 15.41 -20.43
CA VAL A 103 8.34 14.69 -20.04
C VAL A 103 7.42 14.43 -21.25
N GLN A 104 7.32 15.38 -22.18
CA GLN A 104 6.43 15.27 -23.34
C GLN A 104 6.98 14.34 -24.43
N THR A 105 8.29 14.33 -24.66
CA THR A 105 8.91 13.56 -25.75
C THR A 105 9.54 12.25 -25.27
N GLY A 106 9.80 12.11 -23.98
CA GLY A 106 10.56 10.99 -23.42
C GLY A 106 12.05 11.01 -23.79
N GLN A 107 12.58 12.16 -24.22
CA GLN A 107 13.98 12.32 -24.61
C GLN A 107 14.71 13.29 -23.68
N SER A 108 16.01 13.08 -23.46
CA SER A 108 16.83 14.07 -22.75
C SER A 108 16.98 15.33 -23.59
N ALA A 109 16.87 16.49 -22.95
CA ALA A 109 17.38 17.75 -23.46
C ALA A 109 18.91 17.81 -23.36
#